data_AF-A0A0W1ARX5-F1
#
_entry.id   AF-A0A0W1ARX5-F1
#
_cell.length_a   1.000
_cell.length_b   1.000
_cell.length_c   1.000
_cell.angle_alpha   90.00
_cell.angle_beta   90.00
_cell.angle_gamma   90.00
#
_symmetry.space_group_name_H-M   'P 1'
#
loop_
_entity.id
_entity.type
_entity.pdbx_description
1 polymer ?
#
loop_
_entity_poly.entity_id
_entity_poly.type
_entity_poly.pdbx_seq_one_letter_code
_entity_poly.pdbx_strand_id
1 'polypeptide(L)'
;MICTDAELVNKVCIGDMDAFKLLRKELQQDVWKALNTLSEANRIVTILFYIDNYKVREIADFLDLSIEAVESRLRRSRTILKREMLSTVNNNLSDNKLQDEFKKRVFQDERMPETNFRRVAMGESEFDDIDMPKTNFSNVNMAGTKFDNINMSSTSFNDINMHLVKFNEVGLWEIEVSNSELGEAYFHDIHLYGKGNKFERCQLNGTSFVACDLSNVDIRDCNLSGFTVNGISLEALLESYNRNK
;
A
#
# COMPACT_ATOMS: atom_id res chain seq x y z
N MET A 1 48.50 20.58 -40.19
CA MET A 1 48.30 19.41 -39.31
C MET A 1 46.86 19.00 -39.48
N ILE A 2 46.60 18.11 -40.45
CA ILE A 2 45.25 17.72 -40.85
C ILE A 2 44.89 16.51 -39.98
N CYS A 3 44.19 16.72 -38.86
CA CYS A 3 43.47 15.63 -38.22
C CYS A 3 42.37 15.22 -39.20
N THR A 4 42.46 14.00 -39.71
CA THR A 4 41.46 13.42 -40.60
C THR A 4 40.24 13.04 -39.76
N ASP A 5 39.04 13.25 -40.30
CA ASP A 5 37.74 12.99 -39.64
C ASP A 5 37.60 11.58 -39.03
N ALA A 6 38.45 10.62 -39.42
CA ALA A 6 38.53 9.29 -38.85
C ALA A 6 38.93 9.28 -37.36
N GLU A 7 39.82 10.17 -36.88
CA GLU A 7 40.23 10.19 -35.47
C GLU A 7 39.17 10.80 -34.54
N LEU A 8 38.41 11.79 -35.05
CA LEU A 8 37.30 12.42 -34.33
C LEU A 8 36.08 11.49 -34.25
N VAL A 9 35.73 10.81 -35.34
CA VAL A 9 34.66 9.79 -35.34
C VAL A 9 35.02 8.63 -34.42
N ASN A 10 36.28 8.16 -34.44
CA ASN A 10 36.69 7.06 -33.57
C ASN A 10 36.71 7.46 -32.09
N LYS A 11 37.15 8.69 -31.73
CA LYS A 11 37.09 9.19 -30.35
C LYS A 11 35.65 9.36 -29.83
N VAL A 12 34.73 9.85 -30.67
CA VAL A 12 33.32 10.01 -30.30
C VAL A 12 32.65 8.63 -30.14
N CYS A 13 32.87 7.71 -31.09
CA CYS A 13 32.29 6.36 -31.01
C CYS A 13 32.87 5.51 -29.87
N ILE A 14 34.16 5.65 -29.54
CA ILE A 14 34.77 4.97 -28.38
C ILE A 14 34.26 5.57 -27.06
N GLY A 15 34.14 6.90 -26.98
CA GLY A 15 33.57 7.59 -25.82
C GLY A 15 32.12 7.21 -25.55
N ASP A 16 31.30 7.07 -26.59
CA ASP A 16 29.93 6.58 -26.47
C ASP A 16 29.88 5.12 -26.01
N MET A 17 30.78 4.26 -26.52
CA MET A 17 30.83 2.84 -26.14
C MET A 17 31.21 2.64 -24.67
N ASP A 18 32.12 3.47 -24.14
CA ASP A 18 32.50 3.46 -22.72
C ASP A 18 31.41 4.08 -21.83
N ALA A 19 30.72 5.12 -22.29
CA ALA A 19 29.54 5.65 -21.60
C ALA A 19 28.41 4.61 -21.53
N PHE A 20 28.17 3.85 -22.60
CA PHE A 20 27.19 2.76 -22.60
C PHE A 20 27.58 1.61 -21.67
N LYS A 21 28.87 1.25 -21.59
CA LYS A 21 29.35 0.23 -20.64
C LYS A 21 29.21 0.71 -19.19
N LEU A 22 29.52 1.97 -18.93
CA LEU A 22 29.37 2.59 -17.62
C LEU A 22 27.90 2.62 -17.20
N LEU A 23 27.02 3.06 -18.10
CA LEU A 23 25.56 3.09 -17.89
C LEU A 23 24.98 1.68 -17.65
N ARG A 24 25.43 0.65 -18.39
CA ARG A 24 25.02 -0.73 -18.13
C ARG A 24 25.47 -1.21 -16.76
N LYS A 25 26.68 -0.84 -16.32
CA LYS A 25 27.23 -1.24 -15.03
C LYS A 25 26.49 -0.55 -13.87
N GLU A 26 26.15 0.73 -14.03
CA GLU A 26 25.31 1.47 -13.09
C GLU A 26 23.90 0.89 -13.02
N LEU A 27 23.27 0.65 -14.18
CA LEU A 27 21.95 0.02 -14.26
C LEU A 27 21.91 -1.35 -13.58
N GLN A 28 22.94 -2.19 -13.79
CA GLN A 28 23.05 -3.48 -13.11
C GLN A 28 23.23 -3.33 -11.59
N GLN A 29 24.02 -2.37 -11.12
CA GLN A 29 24.18 -2.12 -9.70
C GLN A 29 22.87 -1.69 -9.04
N ASP A 30 22.08 -0.86 -9.71
CA ASP A 30 20.83 -0.37 -9.14
C ASP A 30 19.74 -1.46 -9.12
N VAL A 31 19.69 -2.32 -10.14
CA VAL A 31 18.85 -3.53 -10.12
C VAL A 31 19.22 -4.45 -8.95
N TRP A 32 20.52 -4.67 -8.72
CA TRP A 32 20.97 -5.51 -7.61
C TRP A 32 20.71 -4.90 -6.23
N LYS A 33 20.86 -3.58 -6.07
CA LYS A 33 20.47 -2.89 -4.85
C LYS A 33 18.98 -3.07 -4.56
N ALA A 34 18.13 -2.86 -5.56
CA ALA A 34 16.69 -3.02 -5.42
C ALA A 34 16.30 -4.48 -5.09
N LEU A 35 16.92 -5.47 -5.73
CA LEU A 35 16.65 -6.88 -5.40
C LEU A 35 17.06 -7.24 -3.97
N ASN A 36 18.06 -6.58 -3.39
CA ASN A 36 18.53 -6.83 -2.04
C ASN A 36 17.66 -6.21 -0.94
N THR A 37 16.70 -5.34 -1.27
CA THR A 37 15.70 -4.87 -0.31
C THR A 37 14.59 -5.90 -0.08
N LEU A 38 14.47 -6.89 -0.96
CA LEU A 38 13.51 -7.99 -0.83
C LEU A 38 13.96 -8.99 0.25
N SER A 39 12.98 -9.55 0.98
CA SER A 39 13.22 -10.72 1.82
C SER A 39 13.76 -11.89 0.99
N GLU A 40 14.54 -12.77 1.60
CA GLU A 40 15.18 -13.88 0.87
C GLU A 40 14.15 -14.74 0.10
N ALA A 41 13.01 -15.04 0.73
CA ALA A 41 11.91 -15.78 0.14
C ALA A 41 11.30 -15.11 -1.11
N ASN A 42 11.20 -13.77 -1.09
CA ASN A 42 10.66 -12.97 -2.20
C ASN A 42 11.70 -12.82 -3.31
N ARG A 43 12.95 -12.55 -2.94
CA ARG A 43 14.09 -12.38 -3.85
C ARG A 43 14.32 -13.61 -4.71
N ILE A 44 14.34 -14.81 -4.10
CA ILE A 44 14.55 -16.08 -4.82
C ILE A 44 13.48 -16.27 -5.91
N VAL A 45 12.20 -16.12 -5.55
CA VAL A 45 11.08 -16.24 -6.49
C VAL A 45 11.18 -15.21 -7.63
N THR A 46 11.60 -14.00 -7.30
CA THR A 46 11.74 -12.90 -8.28
C THR A 46 12.85 -13.17 -9.29
N ILE A 47 14.00 -13.66 -8.81
CA ILE A 47 15.14 -14.02 -9.65
C ILE A 47 14.74 -15.16 -10.59
N LEU A 48 14.17 -16.23 -10.05
CA LEU A 48 13.74 -17.38 -10.86
C LEU A 48 12.73 -16.98 -11.95
N PHE A 49 11.79 -16.09 -11.63
CA PHE A 49 10.77 -15.67 -12.58
C PHE A 49 11.29 -14.68 -13.63
N TYR A 50 11.99 -13.61 -13.23
CA TYR A 50 12.34 -12.52 -14.14
C TYR A 50 13.71 -12.64 -14.79
N ILE A 51 14.66 -13.25 -14.09
CA ILE A 51 16.04 -13.39 -14.58
C ILE A 51 16.20 -14.72 -15.29
N ASP A 52 15.74 -15.80 -14.64
CA ASP A 52 15.89 -17.14 -15.18
C ASP A 52 14.68 -17.58 -16.05
N ASN A 53 13.64 -16.74 -16.10
CA ASN A 53 12.47 -16.89 -16.97
C ASN A 53 11.68 -18.20 -16.74
N TYR A 54 11.69 -18.73 -15.50
CA TYR A 54 10.85 -19.86 -15.11
C TYR A 54 9.37 -19.46 -15.01
N LYS A 55 8.48 -20.40 -15.33
CA LYS A 55 7.04 -20.22 -15.13
C LYS A 55 6.68 -20.39 -13.67
N VAL A 56 5.60 -19.72 -13.23
CA VAL A 56 5.09 -19.80 -11.85
C VAL A 56 4.93 -21.23 -11.35
N ARG A 57 4.43 -22.14 -12.19
CA ARG A 57 4.27 -23.57 -11.84
C ARG A 57 5.62 -24.26 -11.60
N GLU A 58 6.61 -23.99 -12.43
CA GLU A 58 7.95 -24.58 -12.29
C GLU A 58 8.64 -24.07 -11.03
N ILE A 59 8.41 -22.81 -10.66
CA ILE A 59 8.92 -22.21 -9.42
C ILE A 59 8.21 -22.82 -8.20
N ALA A 60 6.89 -23.02 -8.28
CA ALA A 60 6.10 -23.63 -7.23
C ALA A 60 6.61 -25.05 -6.92
N ASP A 61 6.79 -25.85 -7.97
CA ASP A 61 7.33 -27.22 -7.87
C ASP A 61 8.79 -27.22 -7.36
N PHE A 62 9.63 -26.30 -7.83
CA PHE A 62 11.04 -26.22 -7.46
C PHE A 62 11.25 -25.80 -5.99
N LEU A 63 10.39 -24.94 -5.46
CA LEU A 63 10.52 -24.40 -4.10
C LEU A 63 9.61 -25.09 -3.07
N ASP A 64 8.85 -26.11 -3.48
CA ASP A 64 7.82 -26.79 -2.67
C ASP A 64 6.81 -25.78 -2.07
N LEU A 65 6.26 -24.94 -2.95
CA LEU A 65 5.28 -23.91 -2.61
C LEU A 65 4.00 -24.11 -3.40
N SER A 66 2.88 -23.57 -2.91
CA SER A 66 1.69 -23.44 -3.74
C SER A 66 1.89 -22.36 -4.82
N ILE A 67 1.14 -22.48 -5.91
CA ILE A 67 1.13 -21.48 -7.00
C ILE A 67 0.77 -20.10 -6.44
N GLU A 68 -0.21 -20.06 -5.56
CA GLU A 68 -0.69 -18.83 -4.90
C GLU A 68 0.40 -18.21 -4.02
N ALA A 69 1.22 -19.01 -3.35
CA ALA A 69 2.35 -18.52 -2.57
C ALA A 69 3.44 -17.90 -3.47
N VAL A 70 3.69 -18.49 -4.64
CA VAL A 70 4.62 -17.92 -5.63
C VAL A 70 4.08 -16.61 -6.21
N GLU A 71 2.80 -16.58 -6.60
CA GLU A 71 2.16 -15.37 -7.12
C GLU A 71 2.12 -14.23 -6.08
N SER A 72 1.80 -14.55 -4.83
CA SER A 72 1.81 -13.59 -3.72
C SER A 72 3.21 -13.03 -3.47
N ARG A 73 4.26 -13.87 -3.54
CA ARG A 73 5.65 -13.42 -3.41
C ARG A 73 6.08 -12.55 -4.59
N LEU A 74 5.71 -12.92 -5.83
CA LEU A 74 5.98 -12.10 -7.01
C LEU A 74 5.28 -10.74 -6.94
N ARG A 75 4.04 -10.69 -6.47
CA ARG A 75 3.32 -9.43 -6.22
C ARG A 75 4.07 -8.56 -5.23
N ARG A 76 4.35 -9.07 -4.03
CA ARG A 76 5.10 -8.34 -2.99
C ARG A 76 6.47 -7.86 -3.48
N SER A 77 7.17 -8.67 -4.26
CA SER A 77 8.43 -8.25 -4.88
C SER A 77 8.26 -7.11 -5.86
N ARG A 78 7.25 -7.14 -6.73
CA ARG A 78 6.96 -6.04 -7.66
C ARG A 78 6.68 -4.75 -6.91
N THR A 79 5.88 -4.80 -5.84
CA THR A 79 5.56 -3.66 -4.99
C THR A 79 6.81 -3.01 -4.39
N ILE A 80 7.67 -3.81 -3.76
CA ILE A 80 8.90 -3.29 -3.13
C ILE A 80 9.85 -2.73 -4.19
N LEU A 81 10.08 -3.46 -5.29
CA LEU A 81 10.95 -3.00 -6.37
C LEU A 81 10.44 -1.71 -7.01
N LYS A 82 9.12 -1.58 -7.21
CA LYS A 82 8.47 -0.38 -7.71
C LYS A 82 8.67 0.81 -6.77
N ARG A 83 8.53 0.61 -5.46
CA ARG A 83 8.80 1.62 -4.43
C ARG A 83 10.27 2.08 -4.44
N GLU A 84 11.22 1.15 -4.52
CA GLU A 84 12.66 1.46 -4.57
C GLU A 84 13.06 2.19 -5.85
N MET A 85 12.53 1.78 -7.00
CA MET A 85 12.74 2.47 -8.27
C MET A 85 12.21 3.91 -8.20
N LEU A 86 11.04 4.11 -7.58
CA LEU A 86 10.46 5.44 -7.40
C LEU A 86 11.26 6.30 -6.44
N SER A 87 11.70 5.76 -5.30
CA SER A 87 12.60 6.46 -4.37
C SER A 87 13.87 6.92 -5.09
N THR A 88 14.49 6.03 -5.86
CA THR A 88 15.67 6.33 -6.66
C THR A 88 15.41 7.42 -7.70
N VAL A 89 14.28 7.37 -8.40
CA VAL A 89 13.87 8.40 -9.37
C VAL A 89 13.56 9.74 -8.67
N ASN A 90 12.88 9.71 -7.52
CA ASN A 90 12.51 10.91 -6.76
C ASN A 90 13.75 11.63 -6.19
N ASN A 91 14.75 10.86 -5.75
CA ASN A 91 16.02 11.38 -5.24
C ASN A 91 16.93 11.92 -6.36
N ASN A 92 16.76 11.45 -7.60
CA ASN A 92 17.55 11.89 -8.76
C ASN A 92 16.85 12.95 -9.63
N LEU A 93 15.55 13.18 -9.44
CA LEU A 93 14.73 14.12 -10.21
C LEU A 93 13.88 14.97 -9.26
N SER A 94 14.53 15.81 -8.46
CA SER A 94 13.85 16.93 -7.80
C SER A 94 13.48 17.98 -8.86
N ASP A 95 12.18 18.21 -9.02
CA ASP A 95 11.49 19.14 -9.93
C ASP A 95 11.48 18.78 -11.42
N ASN A 96 10.57 17.89 -11.86
CA ASN A 96 10.08 17.91 -13.25
C ASN A 96 8.76 17.15 -13.49
N LYS A 97 7.98 17.64 -14.47
CA LYS A 97 6.67 17.12 -14.95
C LYS A 97 6.71 15.66 -15.43
N LEU A 98 7.90 15.14 -15.76
CA LEU A 98 8.13 13.72 -16.07
C LEU A 98 7.84 12.80 -14.88
N GLN A 99 7.97 13.28 -13.65
CA GLN A 99 7.75 12.49 -12.44
C GLN A 99 6.27 12.10 -12.30
N ASP A 100 5.35 13.02 -12.61
CA ASP A 100 3.91 12.76 -12.58
C ASP A 100 3.46 11.79 -13.68
N GLU A 101 4.04 11.93 -14.87
CA GLU A 101 3.71 11.08 -16.01
C GLU A 101 4.30 9.67 -15.84
N PHE A 102 5.51 9.57 -15.31
CA PHE A 102 6.17 8.29 -15.00
C PHE A 102 5.47 7.56 -13.85
N LYS A 103 5.14 8.26 -12.75
CA LYS A 103 4.30 7.71 -11.67
C LYS A 103 2.98 7.20 -12.25
N LYS A 104 2.27 7.99 -13.05
CA LYS A 104 1.02 7.55 -13.69
C LYS A 104 1.17 6.26 -14.50
N ARG A 105 2.27 6.08 -15.25
CA ARG A 105 2.49 4.87 -16.07
C ARG A 105 2.91 3.65 -15.24
N VAL A 106 3.72 3.83 -14.21
CA VAL A 106 4.17 2.72 -13.33
C VAL A 106 3.06 2.24 -12.39
N PHE A 107 2.14 3.12 -12.01
CA PHE A 107 0.97 2.79 -11.18
C PHE A 107 -0.29 2.47 -11.99
N GLN A 108 -0.25 2.44 -13.33
CA GLN A 108 -1.46 2.19 -14.13
C GLN A 108 -2.05 0.79 -13.95
N ASP A 109 -1.24 -0.21 -13.62
CA ASP A 109 -1.68 -1.61 -13.58
C ASP A 109 -2.53 -2.02 -12.34
N GLU A 110 -2.55 -1.21 -11.27
CA GLU A 110 -3.24 -1.57 -9.99
C GLU A 110 -4.09 -0.40 -9.45
N ARG A 111 -4.72 0.33 -10.38
CA ARG A 111 -5.56 1.49 -10.07
C ARG A 111 -7.03 1.17 -10.28
N MET A 112 -7.82 1.34 -9.23
CA MET A 112 -9.28 1.21 -9.26
C MET A 112 -9.98 2.49 -8.75
N PRO A 113 -9.58 3.69 -9.20
CA PRO A 113 -10.17 4.93 -8.72
C PRO A 113 -11.64 5.02 -9.11
N GLU A 114 -12.47 5.55 -8.21
CA GLU A 114 -13.90 5.80 -8.47
C GLU A 114 -14.69 4.52 -8.85
N THR A 115 -14.22 3.35 -8.41
CA THR A 115 -14.92 2.08 -8.63
C THR A 115 -16.15 1.98 -7.74
N ASN A 116 -17.20 1.29 -8.20
CA ASN A 116 -18.43 1.10 -7.45
C ASN A 116 -18.72 -0.40 -7.26
N PHE A 117 -18.56 -0.88 -6.03
CA PHE A 117 -18.89 -2.24 -5.66
C PHE A 117 -20.24 -2.26 -4.96
N ARG A 118 -21.24 -2.82 -5.63
CA ARG A 118 -22.60 -2.94 -5.11
C ARG A 118 -23.03 -4.39 -5.04
N ARG A 119 -23.53 -4.81 -3.87
CA ARG A 119 -24.14 -6.14 -3.69
C ARG A 119 -23.17 -7.27 -4.02
N VAL A 120 -21.93 -7.14 -3.57
CA VAL A 120 -20.86 -8.12 -3.79
C VAL A 120 -20.51 -8.81 -2.47
N ALA A 121 -20.17 -10.09 -2.52
CA ALA A 121 -19.54 -10.78 -1.40
C ALA A 121 -18.02 -10.80 -1.63
N MET A 122 -17.27 -10.24 -0.69
CA MET A 122 -15.80 -10.11 -0.69
C MET A 122 -15.18 -10.59 0.62
N GLY A 123 -15.92 -11.37 1.42
CA GLY A 123 -15.42 -11.92 2.68
C GLY A 123 -14.12 -12.69 2.45
N GLU A 124 -13.20 -12.59 3.42
CA GLU A 124 -11.88 -13.24 3.43
C GLU A 124 -10.95 -12.88 2.25
N SER A 125 -11.30 -11.86 1.46
CA SER A 125 -10.44 -11.39 0.36
C SER A 125 -9.20 -10.65 0.89
N GLU A 126 -8.12 -10.66 0.11
CA GLU A 126 -6.89 -9.91 0.40
C GLU A 126 -6.64 -8.89 -0.72
N PHE A 127 -6.44 -7.64 -0.31
CA PHE A 127 -6.07 -6.53 -1.17
C PHE A 127 -4.71 -5.99 -0.66
N ASP A 128 -3.74 -5.88 -1.56
CA ASP A 128 -2.36 -5.47 -1.26
C ASP A 128 -1.85 -4.55 -2.37
N ASP A 129 -1.33 -3.37 -2.00
CA ASP A 129 -0.73 -2.37 -2.91
C ASP A 129 -1.67 -1.81 -4.00
N ILE A 130 -2.96 -1.68 -3.69
CA ILE A 130 -3.97 -1.16 -4.64
C ILE A 130 -4.25 0.32 -4.34
N ASP A 131 -4.37 1.13 -5.40
CA ASP A 131 -4.82 2.52 -5.30
C ASP A 131 -6.33 2.58 -5.65
N MET A 132 -7.18 2.75 -4.63
CA MET A 132 -8.64 2.75 -4.74
C MET A 132 -9.30 4.06 -4.22
N PRO A 133 -8.79 5.26 -4.56
CA PRO A 133 -9.35 6.49 -4.02
C PRO A 133 -10.76 6.71 -4.56
N LYS A 134 -11.62 7.32 -3.74
CA LYS A 134 -13.01 7.64 -4.09
C LYS A 134 -13.87 6.43 -4.48
N THR A 135 -13.49 5.24 -4.03
CA THR A 135 -14.28 4.03 -4.30
C THR A 135 -15.57 4.07 -3.48
N ASN A 136 -16.65 3.51 -4.02
CA ASN A 136 -17.91 3.35 -3.31
C ASN A 136 -18.16 1.86 -3.07
N PHE A 137 -18.30 1.49 -1.81
CA PHE A 137 -18.80 0.20 -1.40
C PHE A 137 -20.20 0.38 -0.83
N SER A 138 -21.17 -0.35 -1.40
CA SER A 138 -22.53 -0.36 -0.89
C SER A 138 -23.13 -1.76 -0.88
N ASN A 139 -23.67 -2.17 0.27
CA ASN A 139 -24.25 -3.52 0.43
C ASN A 139 -23.22 -4.62 0.12
N VAL A 140 -22.02 -4.52 0.68
CA VAL A 140 -20.92 -5.48 0.46
C VAL A 140 -20.62 -6.22 1.76
N ASN A 141 -20.39 -7.53 1.66
CA ASN A 141 -19.83 -8.30 2.78
C ASN A 141 -18.30 -8.34 2.64
N MET A 142 -17.57 -7.75 3.58
CA MET A 142 -16.10 -7.71 3.69
C MET A 142 -15.61 -8.36 4.99
N ALA A 143 -16.38 -9.26 5.58
CA ALA A 143 -15.99 -9.91 6.82
C ALA A 143 -14.66 -10.66 6.63
N GLY A 144 -13.70 -10.43 7.53
CA GLY A 144 -12.37 -11.05 7.48
C GLY A 144 -11.46 -10.58 6.35
N THR A 145 -11.87 -9.58 5.55
CA THR A 145 -11.03 -9.03 4.48
C THR A 145 -9.79 -8.34 5.06
N LYS A 146 -8.66 -8.42 4.34
CA LYS A 146 -7.40 -7.78 4.71
C LYS A 146 -6.99 -6.74 3.67
N PHE A 147 -6.65 -5.56 4.15
CA PHE A 147 -6.18 -4.43 3.36
C PHE A 147 -4.80 -3.99 3.87
N ASP A 148 -3.76 -4.19 3.05
CA ASP A 148 -2.38 -3.84 3.39
C ASP A 148 -1.80 -2.86 2.36
N ASN A 149 -1.22 -1.74 2.84
CA ASN A 149 -0.55 -0.76 1.97
C ASN A 149 -1.45 -0.24 0.82
N ILE A 150 -2.69 0.14 1.15
CA ILE A 150 -3.69 0.61 0.17
C ILE A 150 -3.99 2.08 0.37
N ASN A 151 -4.24 2.79 -0.73
CA ASN A 151 -4.86 4.12 -0.68
C ASN A 151 -6.39 4.02 -0.86
N MET A 152 -7.14 4.32 0.19
CA MET A 152 -8.61 4.38 0.18
C MET A 152 -9.13 5.79 0.49
N SER A 153 -8.34 6.81 0.21
CA SER A 153 -8.76 8.20 0.44
C SER A 153 -10.07 8.56 -0.23
N SER A 154 -10.90 9.32 0.48
CA SER A 154 -12.23 9.75 0.03
C SER A 154 -13.19 8.60 -0.34
N THR A 155 -12.95 7.38 0.16
CA THR A 155 -13.81 6.21 -0.08
C THR A 155 -15.05 6.27 0.81
N SER A 156 -16.18 5.79 0.27
CA SER A 156 -17.45 5.70 1.00
C SER A 156 -17.85 4.24 1.23
N PHE A 157 -18.24 3.93 2.45
CA PHE A 157 -18.72 2.63 2.89
C PHE A 157 -20.14 2.78 3.45
N ASN A 158 -21.13 2.19 2.78
CA ASN A 158 -22.53 2.26 3.19
C ASN A 158 -23.14 0.85 3.26
N ASP A 159 -23.75 0.51 4.39
CA ASP A 159 -24.37 -0.82 4.59
C ASP A 159 -23.35 -1.96 4.38
N ILE A 160 -22.20 -1.89 5.05
CA ILE A 160 -21.09 -2.85 4.91
C ILE A 160 -20.97 -3.71 6.16
N ASN A 161 -20.71 -5.01 5.97
CA ASN A 161 -20.21 -5.89 7.03
C ASN A 161 -18.68 -5.94 6.94
N MET A 162 -17.99 -5.41 7.96
CA MET A 162 -16.54 -5.40 8.12
C MET A 162 -16.10 -6.10 9.42
N HIS A 163 -16.87 -7.08 9.88
CA HIS A 163 -16.49 -7.86 11.04
C HIS A 163 -15.12 -8.52 10.83
N LEU A 164 -14.22 -8.42 11.81
CA LEU A 164 -12.85 -8.97 11.75
C LEU A 164 -11.97 -8.45 10.60
N VAL A 165 -12.32 -7.31 9.98
CA VAL A 165 -11.49 -6.68 8.95
C VAL A 165 -10.16 -6.21 9.54
N LYS A 166 -9.08 -6.28 8.75
CA LYS A 166 -7.76 -5.78 9.14
C LYS A 166 -7.27 -4.73 8.15
N PHE A 167 -6.94 -3.55 8.67
CA PHE A 167 -6.31 -2.46 7.93
C PHE A 167 -4.91 -2.21 8.50
N ASN A 168 -3.86 -2.47 7.71
CA ASN A 168 -2.47 -2.21 8.08
C ASN A 168 -1.82 -1.27 7.07
N GLU A 169 -1.21 -0.18 7.55
CA GLU A 169 -0.54 0.82 6.69
C GLU A 169 -1.46 1.40 5.59
N VAL A 170 -2.74 1.64 5.92
CA VAL A 170 -3.75 2.11 4.96
C VAL A 170 -3.95 3.62 5.05
N GLY A 171 -4.06 4.28 3.90
CA GLY A 171 -4.49 5.67 3.79
C GLY A 171 -6.01 5.81 3.90
N LEU A 172 -6.52 6.19 5.08
CA LEU A 172 -7.96 6.38 5.35
C LEU A 172 -8.28 7.83 5.70
N TRP A 173 -8.00 8.80 4.83
CA TRP A 173 -8.42 10.17 5.06
C TRP A 173 -9.67 10.54 4.24
N GLU A 174 -10.49 11.42 4.82
CA GLU A 174 -11.76 11.89 4.26
C GLU A 174 -12.75 10.76 3.95
N ILE A 175 -12.73 9.69 4.76
CA ILE A 175 -13.65 8.56 4.59
C ILE A 175 -14.99 8.83 5.27
N GLU A 176 -16.06 8.33 4.66
CA GLU A 176 -17.40 8.30 5.25
C GLU A 176 -17.87 6.85 5.37
N VAL A 177 -18.12 6.43 6.61
CA VAL A 177 -18.71 5.13 6.92
C VAL A 177 -20.07 5.37 7.55
N SER A 178 -21.12 4.78 6.97
CA SER A 178 -22.47 4.89 7.52
C SER A 178 -23.19 3.55 7.56
N ASN A 179 -24.02 3.35 8.59
CA ASN A 179 -24.88 2.18 8.78
C ASN A 179 -24.14 0.84 8.62
N SER A 180 -22.92 0.73 9.16
CA SER A 180 -22.04 -0.42 8.93
C SER A 180 -21.62 -1.12 10.23
N GLU A 181 -21.31 -2.42 10.12
CA GLU A 181 -20.83 -3.27 11.22
C GLU A 181 -19.31 -3.40 11.15
N LEU A 182 -18.60 -2.93 12.17
CA LEU A 182 -17.13 -2.89 12.27
C LEU A 182 -16.64 -3.61 13.54
N GLY A 183 -17.48 -4.46 14.12
CA GLY A 183 -17.15 -5.17 15.35
C GLY A 183 -15.89 -6.01 15.18
N GLU A 184 -14.98 -5.94 16.15
CA GLU A 184 -13.68 -6.64 16.13
C GLU A 184 -12.74 -6.25 14.96
N ALA A 185 -13.02 -5.13 14.28
CA ALA A 185 -12.09 -4.56 13.31
C ALA A 185 -10.76 -4.15 13.96
N TYR A 186 -9.66 -4.31 13.21
CA TYR A 186 -8.31 -3.95 13.64
C TYR A 186 -7.71 -2.90 12.72
N PHE A 187 -7.40 -1.73 13.27
CA PHE A 187 -6.79 -0.60 12.58
C PHE A 187 -5.40 -0.33 13.17
N HIS A 188 -4.36 -0.44 12.34
CA HIS A 188 -2.97 -0.26 12.74
C HIS A 188 -2.17 0.58 11.74
N ASP A 189 -1.40 1.55 12.26
CA ASP A 189 -0.55 2.45 11.48
C ASP A 189 -1.30 3.18 10.35
N ILE A 190 -2.46 3.75 10.71
CA ILE A 190 -3.33 4.47 9.78
C ILE A 190 -3.02 5.96 9.81
N HIS A 191 -2.74 6.51 8.62
CA HIS A 191 -2.46 7.93 8.44
C HIS A 191 -3.76 8.71 8.15
N LEU A 192 -4.07 9.69 9.01
CA LEU A 192 -5.22 10.58 8.88
C LEU A 192 -4.76 12.01 8.55
N TYR A 193 -4.63 12.35 7.27
CA TYR A 193 -4.32 13.72 6.83
C TYR A 193 -5.47 14.31 6.00
N GLY A 194 -6.07 15.42 6.41
CA GLY A 194 -7.13 16.10 5.62
C GLY A 194 -8.36 16.49 6.45
N LYS A 195 -9.52 16.67 5.80
CA LYS A 195 -10.79 16.81 6.55
C LYS A 195 -11.09 15.51 7.30
N GLY A 196 -11.59 15.63 8.53
CA GLY A 196 -11.77 14.48 9.44
C GLY A 196 -12.66 13.38 8.87
N ASN A 197 -12.38 12.15 9.29
CA ASN A 197 -13.21 10.98 8.97
C ASN A 197 -14.55 11.01 9.69
N LYS A 198 -15.56 10.38 9.10
CA LYS A 198 -16.92 10.38 9.62
C LYS A 198 -17.47 8.96 9.74
N PHE A 199 -17.89 8.61 10.95
CA PHE A 199 -18.56 7.35 11.27
C PHE A 199 -19.95 7.65 11.83
N GLU A 200 -21.00 7.31 11.10
CA GLU A 200 -22.39 7.55 11.53
C GLU A 200 -23.18 6.25 11.62
N ARG A 201 -23.82 6.02 12.76
CA ARG A 201 -24.66 4.83 13.00
C ARG A 201 -23.89 3.52 12.75
N CYS A 202 -22.63 3.46 13.17
CA CYS A 202 -21.78 2.28 13.07
C CYS A 202 -21.72 1.49 14.39
N GLN A 203 -21.53 0.18 14.31
CA GLN A 203 -21.23 -0.67 15.47
C GLN A 203 -19.73 -0.95 15.54
N LEU A 204 -19.07 -0.49 16.61
CA LEU A 204 -17.61 -0.56 16.83
C LEU A 204 -17.23 -1.42 18.07
N ASN A 205 -18.11 -2.31 18.50
CA ASN A 205 -17.85 -3.16 19.67
C ASN A 205 -16.64 -4.09 19.42
N GLY A 206 -15.68 -4.08 20.34
CA GLY A 206 -14.46 -4.88 20.22
C GLY A 206 -13.43 -4.35 19.20
N THR A 207 -13.68 -3.21 18.56
CA THR A 207 -12.71 -2.57 17.66
C THR A 207 -11.50 -2.03 18.42
N SER A 208 -10.32 -2.13 17.83
CA SER A 208 -9.07 -1.56 18.37
C SER A 208 -8.41 -0.59 17.40
N PHE A 209 -7.96 0.56 17.92
CA PHE A 209 -7.16 1.55 17.21
C PHE A 209 -5.78 1.59 17.86
N VAL A 210 -4.75 1.10 17.18
CA VAL A 210 -3.39 1.00 17.71
C VAL A 210 -2.45 1.83 16.83
N ALA A 211 -1.71 2.76 17.46
CA ALA A 211 -0.79 3.67 16.76
C ALA A 211 -1.48 4.48 15.63
N CYS A 212 -2.73 4.88 15.86
CA CYS A 212 -3.49 5.73 14.94
C CYS A 212 -3.45 7.19 15.42
N ASP A 213 -3.40 8.13 14.48
CA ASP A 213 -3.72 9.54 14.78
C ASP A 213 -5.25 9.65 14.96
N LEU A 214 -5.71 10.12 16.12
CA LEU A 214 -7.12 10.33 16.43
C LEU A 214 -7.43 11.82 16.71
N SER A 215 -6.58 12.72 16.22
CA SER A 215 -6.78 14.16 16.38
C SER A 215 -8.08 14.64 15.72
N ASN A 216 -8.75 15.59 16.36
CA ASN A 216 -10.04 16.15 15.93
C ASN A 216 -11.19 15.14 15.80
N VAL A 217 -11.07 13.95 16.42
CA VAL A 217 -12.18 13.00 16.55
C VAL A 217 -13.18 13.54 17.57
N ASP A 218 -14.44 13.48 17.18
CA ASP A 218 -15.57 14.03 17.91
C ASP A 218 -16.58 12.92 18.19
N ILE A 219 -16.85 12.66 19.47
CA ILE A 219 -17.66 11.54 19.92
C ILE A 219 -18.91 12.11 20.59
N ARG A 220 -20.07 11.95 19.94
CA ARG A 220 -21.36 12.45 20.42
C ARG A 220 -22.44 11.39 20.28
N ASP A 221 -23.37 11.37 21.24
CA ASP A 221 -24.53 10.47 21.22
C ASP A 221 -24.17 8.99 21.04
N CYS A 222 -22.98 8.59 21.51
CA CYS A 222 -22.48 7.23 21.46
C CYS A 222 -22.67 6.52 22.80
N ASN A 223 -22.89 5.20 22.74
CA ASN A 223 -22.69 4.36 23.91
C ASN A 223 -21.19 4.13 24.14
N LEU A 224 -20.67 4.63 25.26
CA LEU A 224 -19.24 4.55 25.61
C LEU A 224 -18.93 3.50 26.67
N SER A 225 -19.90 2.65 27.03
CA SER A 225 -19.70 1.60 28.02
C SER A 225 -18.56 0.66 27.63
N GLY A 226 -17.57 0.52 28.52
CA GLY A 226 -16.40 -0.33 28.30
C GLY A 226 -15.34 0.27 27.37
N PHE A 227 -15.48 1.53 26.95
CA PHE A 227 -14.46 2.22 26.17
C PHE A 227 -13.21 2.48 27.04
N THR A 228 -12.03 2.15 26.50
CA THR A 228 -10.76 2.34 27.21
C THR A 228 -9.80 3.20 26.42
N VAL A 229 -9.07 4.08 27.11
CA VAL A 229 -7.94 4.84 26.55
C VAL A 229 -6.67 4.34 27.22
N ASN A 230 -5.74 3.78 26.43
CA ASN A 230 -4.50 3.15 26.92
C ASN A 230 -4.75 2.13 28.06
N GLY A 231 -5.81 1.33 27.93
CA GLY A 231 -6.20 0.31 28.92
C GLY A 231 -6.92 0.85 30.16
N ILE A 232 -7.15 2.17 30.25
CA ILE A 232 -7.89 2.80 31.35
C ILE A 232 -9.34 3.04 30.89
N SER A 233 -10.33 2.60 31.68
CA SER A 233 -11.74 2.84 31.40
C SER A 233 -12.06 4.35 31.37
N LEU A 234 -12.83 4.78 30.37
CA LEU A 234 -13.27 6.17 30.26
C LEU A 234 -14.18 6.57 31.42
N GLU A 235 -15.02 5.66 31.91
CA GLU A 235 -15.82 5.90 33.11
C GLU A 235 -14.94 6.26 34.31
N ALA A 236 -13.85 5.51 34.52
CA ALA A 236 -12.89 5.79 35.59
C ALA A 236 -12.18 7.15 35.39
N LEU A 237 -11.82 7.50 34.15
CA LEU A 237 -11.24 8.81 33.82
C LEU A 237 -12.22 9.96 34.11
N LEU A 238 -13.49 9.81 33.72
CA LEU A 238 -14.54 10.83 33.95
C LEU A 238 -14.86 10.98 35.44
N GLU A 239 -14.93 9.89 36.20
CA GLU A 239 -15.09 9.95 37.65
C GLU A 239 -13.91 10.65 38.34
N SER A 240 -12.69 10.42 37.87
CA SER A 240 -11.50 11.11 38.38
C SER A 240 -11.55 12.61 38.07
N TYR A 241 -11.94 12.98 36.84
CA TYR A 241 -12.09 14.38 36.45
C TYR A 241 -13.15 15.09 37.30
N ASN A 242 -14.33 14.47 37.48
CA ASN A 242 -15.42 15.05 38.27
C ASN A 242 -15.09 15.18 39.76
N ARG A 243 -14.21 14.32 40.30
CA ARG A 243 -13.73 14.43 41.69
C ARG A 243 -12.74 15.56 41.92
N ASN A 244 -12.02 15.97 40.88
CA ASN A 244 -10.98 17.00 40.94
C ASN A 244 -11.46 18.36 40.39
N LYS A 245 -12.76 18.50 40.12
CA LYS A 245 -13.41 19.71 39.63
C LYS A 245 -14.15 20.41 40.76
#